data_AF-A0A353R4I8-F1
#
_entry.id   AF-A0A353R4I8-F1
#
_cell.length_a   1.000
_cell.length_b   1.000
_cell.length_c   1.000
_cell.angle_alpha   90.00
_cell.angle_beta   90.00
_cell.angle_gamma   90.00
#
_symmetry.space_group_name_H-M   'P 1'
#
loop_
_entity.id
_entity.type
_entity.pdbx_description
1 polymer ?
#
loop_
_entity_poly.entity_id
_entity_poly.type
_entity_poly.pdbx_seq_one_letter_code
_entity_poly.pdbx_strand_id
1 'polypeptide(L)'
;MPVHNADIAAIFEQIAELLEIQGANPFRVRAYHNAARTVSEFGREFTALIAAGQDVPHLPGIGKDLSGKIHEIATTGRCALLDRLRGELPPALTELLVIPGLGPKRVRTLHEALGVDTVAQLRAAAEAGHIRRVPGFGA
;
A
#
# COMPACT_ATOMS: atom_id res chain seq x y z
N MET A 1 -15.71 -12.48 -9.71
CA MET A 1 -14.54 -12.66 -10.59
C MET A 1 -13.45 -13.33 -9.78
N PRO A 2 -12.65 -14.24 -10.35
CA PRO A 2 -11.52 -14.82 -9.63
C PRO A 2 -10.52 -13.72 -9.29
N VAL A 3 -9.92 -13.83 -8.11
CA VAL A 3 -8.80 -12.97 -7.71
C VAL A 3 -7.58 -13.38 -8.52
N HIS A 4 -6.90 -12.42 -9.12
CA HIS A 4 -5.66 -12.63 -9.86
C HIS A 4 -4.44 -12.27 -9.01
N ASN A 5 -3.27 -12.79 -9.38
CA ASN A 5 -2.01 -12.39 -8.76
C ASN A 5 -1.80 -10.86 -8.78
N ALA A 6 -2.27 -10.18 -9.83
CA ALA A 6 -2.25 -8.72 -9.92
C ALA A 6 -3.06 -8.04 -8.80
N ASP A 7 -4.19 -8.61 -8.39
CA ASP A 7 -5.01 -8.08 -7.30
C ASP A 7 -4.32 -8.25 -5.94
N ILE A 8 -3.69 -9.42 -5.74
CA ILE A 8 -2.90 -9.70 -4.52
C ILE A 8 -1.71 -8.74 -4.43
N ALA A 9 -1.00 -8.54 -5.53
CA ALA A 9 0.11 -7.59 -5.61
C ALA A 9 -0.35 -6.16 -5.32
N ALA A 10 -1.48 -5.72 -5.90
CA ALA A 10 -2.03 -4.39 -5.65
C ALA A 10 -2.45 -4.18 -4.19
N ILE A 11 -2.95 -5.21 -3.52
CA ILE A 11 -3.27 -5.16 -2.08
C ILE A 11 -1.98 -5.04 -1.26
N PHE A 12 -0.94 -5.80 -1.58
CA PHE A 12 0.35 -5.71 -0.89
C PHE A 12 1.04 -4.36 -1.09
N GLU A 13 0.94 -3.80 -2.28
CA GLU A 13 1.47 -2.46 -2.56
C GLU A 13 0.74 -1.40 -1.72
N GLN A 14 -0.60 -1.43 -1.67
CA GLN A 14 -1.38 -0.54 -0.81
C GLN A 14 -1.02 -0.70 0.66
N ILE A 15 -0.81 -1.93 1.16
CA ILE A 15 -0.36 -2.13 2.54
C ILE A 15 1.00 -1.46 2.77
N ALA A 16 1.94 -1.58 1.83
CA ALA A 16 3.25 -0.95 1.94
C ALA A 16 3.14 0.58 1.99
N GLU A 17 2.31 1.17 1.13
CA GLU A 17 2.04 2.61 1.08
C GLU A 17 1.47 3.14 2.40
N LEU A 18 0.44 2.48 2.95
CA LEU A 18 -0.17 2.90 4.21
C LEU A 18 0.81 2.76 5.38
N LEU A 19 1.58 1.67 5.44
CA LEU A 19 2.63 1.49 6.44
C LEU A 19 3.71 2.57 6.35
N GLU A 20 4.05 3.01 5.14
CA GLU A 20 5.01 4.08 4.94
C GLU A 20 4.49 5.44 5.43
N ILE A 21 3.21 5.75 5.18
CA ILE A 21 2.55 6.95 5.72
C ILE A 21 2.57 6.94 7.26
N GLN A 22 2.25 5.80 7.87
CA GLN A 22 2.28 5.64 9.33
C GLN A 22 3.70 5.74 9.92
N GLY A 23 4.75 5.78 9.09
CA GLY A 23 6.13 5.73 9.56
C GLY A 23 6.48 4.41 10.21
N ALA A 24 5.85 3.32 9.78
CA ALA A 24 6.11 1.98 10.28
C ALA A 24 7.56 1.54 9.98
N ASN A 25 7.94 0.40 10.56
CA ASN A 25 9.29 -0.13 10.41
C ASN A 25 9.71 -0.30 8.91
N PRO A 26 10.84 0.27 8.47
CA PRO A 26 11.27 0.22 7.07
C PRO A 26 11.51 -1.19 6.52
N PHE A 27 11.86 -2.16 7.37
CA PHE A 27 11.97 -3.57 6.94
C PHE A 27 10.59 -4.14 6.62
N ARG A 28 9.56 -3.79 7.39
CA ARG A 28 8.19 -4.23 7.15
C ARG A 28 7.65 -3.64 5.85
N VAL A 29 7.82 -2.33 5.63
CA VAL A 29 7.41 -1.67 4.37
C VAL A 29 8.07 -2.35 3.17
N ARG A 30 9.39 -2.55 3.21
CA ARG A 30 10.14 -3.25 2.14
C ARG A 30 9.68 -4.69 1.93
N ALA A 31 9.30 -5.40 2.99
CA ALA A 31 8.78 -6.76 2.87
C ALA A 31 7.49 -6.80 2.04
N TYR A 32 6.56 -5.86 2.24
CA TYR A 32 5.33 -5.79 1.45
C TYR A 32 5.57 -5.39 -0.01
N HIS A 33 6.44 -4.41 -0.29
CA HIS A 33 6.83 -4.10 -1.68
C HIS A 33 7.49 -5.29 -2.39
N ASN A 34 8.40 -5.98 -1.71
CA ASN A 34 9.04 -7.16 -2.28
C ASN A 34 8.01 -8.27 -2.53
N ALA A 35 7.08 -8.49 -1.59
CA ALA A 35 6.02 -9.46 -1.75
C ALA A 35 5.11 -9.11 -2.94
N ALA A 36 4.72 -7.85 -3.11
CA ALA A 36 3.92 -7.39 -4.24
C ALA A 36 4.61 -7.72 -5.58
N ARG A 37 5.91 -7.40 -5.69
CA ARG A 37 6.71 -7.74 -6.87
C ARG A 37 6.78 -9.25 -7.10
N THR A 38 7.16 -10.02 -6.08
CA THR A 38 7.30 -11.48 -6.19
C THR A 38 5.98 -12.16 -6.56
N VAL A 39 4.85 -11.68 -6.03
CA VAL A 39 3.50 -12.17 -6.40
C VAL A 39 3.18 -11.83 -7.86
N SER A 40 3.48 -10.60 -8.30
CA SER A 40 3.20 -10.16 -9.67
C SER A 40 4.03 -10.91 -10.74
N GLU A 41 5.26 -11.29 -10.39
CA GLU A 41 6.18 -12.04 -11.27
C GLU A 41 5.92 -13.55 -11.22
N PHE A 42 5.07 -14.03 -10.31
CA PHE A 42 4.80 -15.45 -10.16
C PHE A 42 3.92 -15.97 -11.30
N GLY A 43 4.45 -16.88 -12.11
CA GLY A 43 3.83 -17.33 -13.36
C GLY A 43 2.61 -18.24 -13.25
N ARG A 44 2.12 -18.56 -12.04
CA ARG A 44 0.91 -19.37 -11.81
C ARG A 44 -0.04 -18.61 -10.89
N GLU A 45 -1.34 -18.68 -11.15
CA GLU A 45 -2.33 -18.05 -10.28
C GLU A 45 -2.39 -18.73 -8.90
N PHE A 46 -2.25 -17.97 -7.82
CA PHE A 46 -2.37 -18.51 -6.45
C PHE A 46 -3.76 -19.07 -6.19
N THR A 47 -4.80 -18.47 -6.76
CA THR A 47 -6.17 -18.98 -6.69
C THR A 47 -6.31 -20.38 -7.29
N ALA A 48 -5.63 -20.64 -8.41
CA ALA A 48 -5.63 -21.97 -9.04
C ALA A 48 -4.88 -23.01 -8.20
N LEU A 49 -3.76 -22.64 -7.57
CA LEU A 49 -3.04 -23.51 -6.63
C LEU A 49 -3.93 -23.91 -5.45
N ILE A 50 -4.55 -22.93 -4.81
CA ILE A 50 -5.37 -23.13 -3.61
C ILE A 50 -6.63 -23.94 -3.96
N ALA A 51 -7.27 -23.67 -5.10
CA ALA A 51 -8.41 -24.46 -5.58
C ALA A 51 -8.06 -25.93 -5.84
N ALA A 52 -6.80 -26.21 -6.22
CA ALA A 52 -6.29 -27.57 -6.37
C ALA A 52 -5.82 -28.22 -5.05
N GLY A 53 -6.04 -27.56 -3.90
CA GLY A 53 -5.59 -28.02 -2.58
C GLY A 53 -4.08 -27.90 -2.37
N GLN A 54 -3.39 -27.08 -3.16
CA GLN A 54 -1.96 -26.82 -3.03
C GLN A 54 -1.72 -25.59 -2.15
N ASP A 55 -0.70 -25.67 -1.29
CA ASP A 55 -0.24 -24.53 -0.51
C ASP A 55 0.47 -23.48 -1.38
N VAL A 56 0.56 -22.26 -0.85
CA VAL A 56 1.40 -21.20 -1.43
C VAL A 56 2.86 -21.67 -1.42
N PRO A 57 3.54 -21.73 -2.57
CA PRO A 57 4.91 -22.22 -2.65
C PRO A 57 5.86 -21.34 -1.84
N HIS A 58 7.01 -21.91 -1.48
CA HIS A 58 8.08 -21.12 -0.87
C HIS A 58 8.63 -20.12 -1.89
N LEU A 59 8.48 -18.83 -1.60
CA LEU A 59 8.92 -17.74 -2.47
C LEU A 59 9.97 -16.89 -1.73
N PRO A 60 11.04 -16.46 -2.41
CA PRO A 60 12.06 -15.61 -1.81
C PRO A 60 11.44 -14.34 -1.21
N GLY A 61 11.75 -14.04 0.06
CA GLY A 61 11.22 -12.87 0.75
C GLY A 61 9.77 -12.98 1.24
N ILE A 62 9.07 -14.10 0.97
CA ILE A 62 7.72 -14.35 1.45
C ILE A 62 7.77 -15.40 2.58
N GLY A 63 7.67 -14.89 3.81
CA GLY A 63 7.58 -15.72 5.01
C GLY A 63 6.16 -16.22 5.30
N LYS A 64 5.98 -16.91 6.44
CA LYS A 64 4.69 -17.48 6.86
C LYS A 64 3.56 -16.45 6.95
N ASP A 65 3.83 -15.25 7.46
CA ASP A 65 2.81 -14.18 7.57
C ASP A 65 2.32 -13.73 6.19
N LEU A 66 3.23 -13.43 5.26
CA LEU A 66 2.88 -13.00 3.91
C LEU A 66 2.20 -14.13 3.12
N SER A 67 2.67 -15.36 3.26
CA SER A 67 2.03 -16.55 2.65
C SER A 67 0.58 -16.73 3.15
N GLY A 68 0.34 -16.57 4.46
CA GLY A 68 -1.00 -16.59 5.01
C GLY A 68 -1.91 -15.49 4.45
N LYS A 69 -1.37 -14.29 4.20
CA LYS A 69 -2.12 -13.20 3.56
C LYS A 69 -2.40 -13.44 2.09
N ILE A 70 -1.48 -14.05 1.34
CA ILE A 70 -1.73 -14.47 -0.04
C ILE A 70 -2.92 -15.44 -0.06
N HIS A 71 -2.94 -16.41 0.85
CA HIS A 71 -4.05 -17.35 0.96
C HIS A 71 -5.38 -16.64 1.32
N GLU A 72 -5.37 -15.74 2.30
CA GLU A 72 -6.53 -14.93 2.68
C GLU A 72 -7.09 -14.14 1.49
N ILE A 73 -6.23 -13.45 0.75
CA ILE A 73 -6.64 -12.62 -0.39
C ILE A 73 -7.14 -13.50 -1.54
N ALA A 74 -6.43 -14.57 -1.87
CA ALA A 74 -6.83 -15.48 -2.94
C ALA A 74 -8.19 -16.14 -2.68
N THR A 75 -8.53 -16.40 -1.40
CA THR A 75 -9.78 -17.05 -1.03
C THR A 75 -10.93 -16.07 -0.82
N THR A 76 -10.68 -14.88 -0.28
CA THR A 76 -11.73 -13.93 0.14
C THR A 76 -11.82 -12.67 -0.71
N GLY A 77 -10.78 -12.38 -1.51
CA GLY A 77 -10.62 -11.10 -2.20
C GLY A 77 -10.31 -9.91 -1.27
N ARG A 78 -10.04 -10.16 0.02
CA ARG A 78 -9.80 -9.13 1.04
C ARG A 78 -8.57 -9.45 1.87
N CYS A 79 -8.05 -8.43 2.56
CA CYS A 79 -6.99 -8.59 3.55
C CYS A 79 -7.32 -7.79 4.80
N ALA A 80 -7.49 -8.47 5.93
CA ALA A 80 -7.83 -7.84 7.20
C ALA A 80 -6.81 -6.79 7.65
N LEU A 81 -5.52 -6.96 7.28
CA LEU A 81 -4.50 -5.95 7.58
C LEU A 81 -4.74 -4.67 6.79
N LEU A 82 -5.08 -4.77 5.49
CA LEU A 82 -5.37 -3.59 4.68
C LEU A 82 -6.58 -2.83 5.22
N ASP A 83 -7.64 -3.55 5.57
CA ASP A 83 -8.86 -2.95 6.13
C ASP A 83 -8.58 -2.24 7.47
N ARG A 84 -7.73 -2.83 8.31
CA ARG A 84 -7.28 -2.21 9.57
C ARG A 84 -6.49 -0.93 9.31
N LEU A 85 -5.48 -0.97 8.43
CA LEU A 85 -4.62 0.18 8.14
C LEU A 85 -5.41 1.35 7.54
N ARG A 86 -6.42 1.05 6.71
CA ARG A 86 -7.35 2.06 6.18
C ARG A 86 -8.19 2.72 7.28
N GLY A 87 -8.56 1.98 8.31
CA GLY A 87 -9.30 2.53 9.47
C GLY A 87 -8.44 3.36 10.43
N GLU A 88 -7.12 3.17 10.42
CA GLU A 88 -6.18 3.90 11.28
C GLU A 88 -5.73 5.24 10.70
N LEU A 89 -5.88 5.44 9.39
CA LEU A 89 -5.49 6.66 8.70
C LEU A 89 -6.68 7.60 8.47
N PRO A 90 -6.50 8.92 8.65
CA PRO A 90 -7.50 9.90 8.21
C PRO A 90 -7.84 9.67 6.73
N PRO A 91 -9.13 9.67 6.34
CA PRO A 91 -9.55 9.42 4.96
C PRO A 91 -8.81 10.27 3.92
N ALA A 92 -8.48 11.51 4.29
CA ALA A 92 -7.76 12.40 3.42
C ALA A 92 -6.35 11.95 3.08
N LEU A 93 -5.61 11.31 3.98
CA LEU A 93 -4.29 10.78 3.63
C LEU A 93 -4.41 9.71 2.54
N THR A 94 -5.48 8.92 2.58
CA THR A 94 -5.78 7.92 1.55
C THR A 94 -6.23 8.58 0.25
N GLU A 95 -7.00 9.67 0.29
CA GLU A 95 -7.37 10.44 -0.91
C GLU A 95 -6.15 11.09 -1.58
N LEU A 96 -5.19 11.58 -0.78
CA LEU A 96 -3.97 12.21 -1.29
C LEU A 96 -3.06 11.22 -2.03
N LEU A 97 -3.04 9.94 -1.64
CA LEU A 97 -2.30 8.88 -2.34
C LEU A 97 -2.79 8.63 -3.77
N VAL A 98 -4.06 8.94 -4.06
CA VAL A 98 -4.63 8.77 -5.42
C VAL A 98 -4.09 9.81 -6.38
N ILE A 99 -3.54 10.93 -5.89
CA ILE A 99 -3.04 12.02 -6.72
C ILE A 99 -1.73 11.61 -7.40
N PRO A 100 -1.66 11.57 -8.75
CA PRO A 100 -0.44 11.22 -9.45
C PRO A 100 0.75 12.09 -9.03
N GLY A 101 1.86 11.46 -8.66
CA GLY A 101 3.07 12.14 -8.21
C GLY A 101 3.12 12.43 -6.70
N LEU A 102 2.06 12.16 -5.94
CA LEU A 102 2.06 12.14 -4.47
C LEU A 102 2.19 10.70 -3.96
N GLY A 103 3.44 10.23 -3.85
CA GLY A 103 3.73 8.97 -3.17
C GLY A 103 3.59 9.06 -1.64
N PRO A 104 3.60 7.92 -0.92
CA PRO A 104 3.40 7.85 0.53
C PRO A 104 4.29 8.78 1.35
N LYS A 105 5.59 8.82 1.03
CA LYS A 105 6.54 9.73 1.68
C LYS A 105 6.14 11.20 1.54
N ARG A 106 5.71 11.58 0.34
CA ARG A 106 5.30 12.94 0.00
C ARG A 106 4.02 13.33 0.74
N VAL A 107 3.03 12.43 0.75
CA VAL A 107 1.78 12.61 1.51
C VAL A 107 2.08 12.83 3.00
N ARG A 108 2.95 11.98 3.57
CA ARG A 108 3.39 12.11 4.97
C ARG A 108 4.06 13.45 5.24
N THR A 109 5.02 13.86 4.43
CA THR A 109 5.72 15.15 4.60
C THR A 109 4.77 16.34 4.50
N LEU A 110 3.80 16.32 3.58
CA LEU A 110 2.79 17.38 3.48
C LEU A 110 1.92 17.46 4.73
N HIS A 111 1.44 16.31 5.22
CA HIS A 111 0.64 16.24 6.44
C HIS A 111 1.42 16.74 7.66
N GLU A 112 2.67 16.28 7.86
CA GLU A 112 3.51 16.71 8.98
C GLU A 112 3.89 18.20 8.90
N ALA A 113 4.13 18.75 7.71
CA ALA A 113 4.59 20.13 7.54
C ALA A 113 3.46 21.17 7.50
N LEU A 114 2.29 20.81 6.95
CA LEU A 114 1.20 21.75 6.69
C LEU A 114 -0.08 21.43 7.47
N GLY A 115 -0.16 20.28 8.15
CA GLY A 115 -1.39 19.84 8.82
C GLY A 115 -2.56 19.68 7.85
N VAL A 116 -2.28 19.24 6.62
CA VAL A 116 -3.31 19.07 5.58
C VAL A 116 -3.97 17.70 5.74
N ASP A 117 -5.23 17.74 6.15
CA ASP A 117 -6.10 16.59 6.42
C ASP A 117 -7.25 16.51 5.43
N THR A 118 -7.19 17.20 4.28
CA THR A 118 -8.16 17.11 3.17
C THR A 118 -7.55 17.54 1.85
N VAL A 119 -8.11 17.05 0.73
CA VAL A 119 -7.78 17.54 -0.63
C VAL A 119 -8.03 19.05 -0.76
N ALA A 120 -9.08 19.56 -0.12
CA ALA A 120 -9.41 20.99 -0.13
C ALA A 120 -8.33 21.83 0.56
N GLN A 121 -7.84 21.40 1.73
CA GLN A 121 -6.74 22.06 2.43
C GLN A 121 -5.44 21.98 1.63
N LEU A 122 -5.15 20.83 1.01
CA LEU A 122 -3.98 20.71 0.12
C LEU A 122 -4.06 21.69 -1.04
N ARG A 123 -5.23 21.80 -1.69
CA ARG A 123 -5.46 22.76 -2.77
C ARG A 123 -5.23 24.20 -2.30
N ALA A 124 -5.79 24.58 -1.17
CA ALA A 124 -5.59 25.91 -0.60
C ALA A 124 -4.11 26.17 -0.29
N ALA A 125 -3.40 25.20 0.28
CA ALA A 125 -1.97 25.29 0.55
C ALA A 125 -1.13 25.38 -0.74
N ALA A 126 -1.56 24.73 -1.81
CA ALA A 126 -0.94 24.84 -3.14
C ALA A 126 -1.12 26.24 -3.73
N GLU A 127 -2.36 26.76 -3.72
CA GLU A 127 -2.72 28.09 -4.23
C GLU A 127 -2.02 29.21 -3.43
N ALA A 128 -1.90 29.06 -2.11
CA ALA A 128 -1.17 29.98 -1.24
C ALA A 128 0.38 29.84 -1.33
N GLY A 129 0.89 28.90 -2.13
CA GLY A 129 2.32 28.67 -2.32
C GLY A 129 3.03 28.03 -1.12
N HIS A 130 2.29 27.52 -0.12
CA HIS A 130 2.86 26.88 1.07
C HIS A 130 3.57 25.57 0.75
N ILE A 131 3.07 24.80 -0.22
CA ILE A 131 3.69 23.54 -0.66
C ILE A 131 5.15 23.74 -1.10
N ARG A 132 5.47 24.87 -1.75
CA ARG A 132 6.84 25.16 -2.23
C ARG A 132 7.85 25.32 -1.09
N ARG A 133 7.39 25.63 0.12
CA ARG A 133 8.22 25.78 1.31
C ARG A 133 8.50 24.45 2.02
N VAL A 134 7.80 23.38 1.61
CA VAL A 134 7.98 22.05 2.18
C VAL A 134 9.20 21.38 1.51
N PRO A 135 10.16 20.84 2.30
CA PRO A 135 11.30 20.13 1.75
C PRO A 135 10.87 19.00 0.79
N GLY A 136 11.43 18.99 -0.42
CA GLY A 136 11.11 18.00 -1.46
C GLY A 136 9.93 18.37 -2.38
N PHE A 137 9.32 19.56 -2.22
CA PHE A 137 8.17 20.03 -3.01
C PHE A 137 8.38 21.38 -3.73
N GLY A 138 9.53 22.03 -3.55
CA GLY A 138 9.93 23.24 -4.27
C GLY A 138 11.16 22.99 -5.13
N ALA A 139 11.08 23.31 -6.41
CA ALA A 139 12.23 23.70 -7.24
C ALA A 139 12.37 25.22 -7.19
#